data_AF-A0A6S8CGU9-F1
#
_entry.id   AF-A0A6S8CGU9-F1
#
_cell.length_a   1.000
_cell.length_b   1.000
_cell.length_c   1.000
_cell.angle_alpha   90.00
_cell.angle_beta   90.00
_cell.angle_gamma   90.00
#
_symmetry.space_group_name_H-M   'P 1'
#
loop_
_entity.id
_entity.type
_entity.pdbx_description
1 polymer ?
#
loop_
_entity_poly.entity_id
_entity_poly.type
_entity_poly.pdbx_seq_one_letter_code
_entity_poly.pdbx_strand_id
1 'polypeptide(L)'
;MRDLQAVHTKRLMVSFDDANEAAMDQEIEGKTREATRLFRSCESSLKRIALTGNDLSDSERTIRANIQRGMALRIQRLNQDFRRSQGEYLSRLKRQKEGANDATFDFLSGGQAAVDYAVQDDSGGFNEQQIQAVADIEALVVERDEEIRKIAESIQELSTIFKELAVLVIDQGTILDRIDFNMEQVAEHTRKGVIEIEKAEQYQKAARPRICIALLLFLNALMLIFLVLKHSESSKKKK
;
A
#
# COMPACT_ATOMS: atom_id res chain seq x y z
N MET A 1 0.76 -12.64 -15.41
CA MET A 1 0.88 -13.77 -14.46
C MET A 1 0.25 -15.03 -15.03
N ARG A 2 -1.08 -15.14 -15.12
CA ARG A 2 -1.75 -16.35 -15.68
C ARG A 2 -1.32 -16.68 -17.10
N ASP A 3 -1.21 -15.66 -17.95
CA ASP A 3 -0.79 -15.84 -19.35
C ASP A 3 0.68 -16.25 -19.49
N LEU A 4 1.52 -15.92 -18.51
CA LEU A 4 2.92 -16.34 -18.48
C LEU A 4 3.04 -17.78 -18.01
N GLN A 5 2.25 -18.17 -17.00
CA GLN A 5 2.15 -19.56 -16.53
C GLN A 5 1.63 -20.52 -17.61
N ALA A 6 0.68 -20.06 -18.43
CA ALA A 6 0.17 -20.83 -19.56
C ALA A 6 1.27 -21.10 -20.60
N VAL A 7 2.05 -20.08 -20.95
CA VAL A 7 3.18 -20.21 -21.89
C VAL A 7 4.31 -21.06 -21.28
N HIS A 8 4.65 -20.87 -20.00
CA HIS A 8 5.60 -21.73 -19.27
C HIS A 8 5.19 -23.21 -19.34
N THR A 9 3.93 -23.51 -19.06
CA THR A 9 3.41 -24.88 -19.08
C THR A 9 3.48 -25.46 -20.49
N LYS A 10 3.12 -24.66 -21.50
CA LYS A 10 3.17 -25.07 -22.92
C LYS A 10 4.61 -25.31 -23.39
N ARG A 11 5.56 -24.47 -22.96
CA ARG A 11 7.00 -24.59 -23.28
C ARG A 11 7.64 -25.83 -22.65
N LEU A 12 7.19 -26.21 -21.46
CA LEU A 12 7.63 -27.41 -20.74
C LEU A 12 7.03 -28.72 -21.27
N MET A 13 6.04 -28.66 -22.18
CA MET A 13 5.55 -29.86 -22.86
C MET A 13 6.56 -30.31 -23.91
N VAL A 14 6.80 -31.62 -24.00
CA VAL A 14 7.71 -32.20 -25.02
C VAL A 14 7.18 -31.83 -26.42
N SER A 15 7.90 -30.95 -27.09
CA SER A 15 7.69 -30.57 -28.48
C SER A 15 8.84 -31.13 -29.31
N PHE A 16 8.59 -31.44 -30.58
CA PHE A 16 9.63 -31.87 -31.53
C PHE A 16 9.90 -30.80 -32.60
N ASP A 17 9.33 -29.60 -32.41
CA ASP A 17 9.44 -28.47 -33.34
C ASP A 17 10.26 -27.34 -32.71
N ASP A 18 11.58 -27.35 -32.97
CA ASP A 18 12.56 -26.38 -32.48
C ASP A 18 12.19 -24.93 -32.82
N ALA A 19 11.44 -24.68 -33.90
CA ALA A 19 11.03 -23.33 -34.28
C ALA A 19 9.89 -22.81 -33.38
N ASN A 20 8.95 -23.68 -33.02
CA ASN A 20 7.87 -23.35 -32.08
C ASN A 20 8.40 -23.17 -30.65
N GLU A 21 9.44 -23.93 -30.29
CA GLU A 21 10.19 -23.80 -29.05
C GLU A 21 10.83 -22.42 -28.89
N ALA A 22 11.62 -21.99 -29.89
CA ALA A 22 12.27 -20.68 -29.88
C ALA A 22 11.26 -19.51 -29.87
N ALA A 23 10.11 -19.66 -30.54
CA ALA A 23 9.05 -18.65 -30.52
C ALA A 23 8.42 -18.49 -29.12
N MET A 24 8.22 -19.59 -28.40
CA MET A 24 7.72 -19.56 -27.03
C MET A 24 8.73 -18.92 -26.07
N ASP A 25 10.04 -19.15 -26.25
CA ASP A 25 11.06 -18.50 -25.42
C ASP A 25 11.09 -16.99 -25.60
N GLN A 26 10.97 -16.50 -26.84
CA GLN A 26 10.83 -15.07 -27.10
C GLN A 26 9.58 -14.48 -26.45
N GLU A 27 8.46 -15.22 -26.45
CA GLU A 27 7.23 -14.79 -25.79
C GLU A 27 7.41 -14.73 -24.26
N ILE A 28 8.07 -15.72 -23.66
CA ILE A 28 8.37 -15.75 -22.22
C ILE A 28 9.28 -14.60 -21.83
N GLU A 29 10.34 -14.35 -22.60
CA GLU A 29 11.26 -13.24 -22.40
C GLU A 29 10.54 -11.88 -22.49
N GLY A 30 9.68 -11.71 -23.50
CA GLY A 30 8.88 -10.50 -23.68
C GLY A 30 7.95 -10.23 -22.51
N LYS A 31 7.16 -11.23 -22.10
CA LYS A 31 6.23 -11.11 -20.96
C LYS A 31 6.95 -10.92 -19.62
N THR A 32 8.13 -11.54 -19.45
CA THR A 32 8.95 -11.39 -18.25
C THR A 32 9.49 -9.97 -18.14
N ARG A 33 10.02 -9.41 -19.23
CA ARG A 33 10.46 -8.00 -19.28
C ARG A 33 9.32 -7.02 -19.02
N GLU A 34 8.15 -7.26 -19.60
CA GLU A 34 6.97 -6.43 -19.38
C GLU A 34 6.57 -6.44 -17.88
N ALA A 35 6.52 -7.62 -17.26
CA ALA A 35 6.22 -7.73 -15.84
C ALA A 35 7.22 -6.95 -14.97
N THR A 36 8.52 -7.10 -15.23
CA THR A 36 9.57 -6.38 -14.49
C THR A 36 9.45 -4.86 -14.68
N ARG A 37 9.15 -4.40 -15.89
CA ARG A 37 8.89 -2.98 -16.17
C ARG A 37 7.68 -2.45 -15.39
N LEU A 38 6.61 -3.23 -15.28
CA LEU A 38 5.44 -2.86 -14.49
C LEU A 38 5.79 -2.77 -13.00
N PHE A 39 6.55 -3.73 -12.46
CA PHE A 39 7.02 -3.66 -11.07
C PHE A 39 7.86 -2.40 -10.80
N ARG A 40 8.79 -2.06 -11.69
CA ARG A 40 9.56 -0.79 -11.60
C ARG A 40 8.68 0.44 -11.68
N SER A 41 7.67 0.45 -12.55
CA SER A 41 6.74 1.57 -12.68
C SER A 41 5.90 1.76 -11.41
N CYS A 42 5.43 0.67 -10.81
CA CYS A 42 4.73 0.68 -9.54
C CYS A 42 5.62 1.18 -8.40
N GLU A 43 6.86 0.70 -8.32
CA GLU A 43 7.87 1.12 -7.34
C GLU A 43 8.19 2.63 -7.45
N SER A 44 8.44 3.13 -8.66
CA SER A 44 8.67 4.57 -8.90
C SER A 44 7.44 5.41 -8.53
N SER A 45 6.25 4.96 -8.90
CA SER A 45 4.99 5.65 -8.55
C SER A 45 4.79 5.71 -7.04
N LEU A 46 5.12 4.64 -6.33
CA LEU A 46 5.05 4.55 -4.88
C LEU A 46 6.05 5.51 -4.21
N LYS A 47 7.29 5.57 -4.69
CA LYS A 47 8.31 6.51 -4.20
C LYS A 47 7.90 7.97 -4.44
N ARG A 48 7.28 8.29 -5.58
CA ARG A 48 6.75 9.64 -5.85
C ARG A 48 5.65 10.06 -4.89
N ILE A 49 4.78 9.13 -4.51
CA ILE A 49 3.74 9.38 -3.49
C ILE A 49 4.40 9.69 -2.14
N ALA A 50 5.49 8.99 -1.79
CA ALA A 50 6.24 9.23 -0.56
C ALA A 50 6.90 10.62 -0.52
N LEU A 51 7.40 11.11 -1.66
CA LEU A 51 8.14 12.38 -1.76
C LEU A 51 7.25 13.62 -1.91
N THR A 52 6.01 13.45 -2.38
CA THR A 52 5.06 14.56 -2.47
C THR A 52 4.51 14.83 -1.06
N GLY A 53 4.31 16.09 -0.63
CA GLY A 53 3.48 16.39 0.55
C GLY A 53 4.02 17.28 1.67
N ASN A 54 4.91 18.24 1.40
CA ASN A 54 5.37 19.16 2.45
C ASN A 54 4.25 20.05 3.03
N ASP A 55 3.15 20.29 2.31
CA ASP A 55 2.06 21.21 2.71
C ASP A 55 0.75 20.54 3.17
N LEU A 56 0.77 19.25 3.51
CA LEU A 56 -0.45 18.51 3.89
C LEU A 56 -0.72 18.52 5.38
N SER A 57 -2.01 18.47 5.75
CA SER A 57 -2.46 18.30 7.13
C SER A 57 -2.02 16.95 7.70
N ASP A 58 -1.91 16.86 9.04
CA ASP A 58 -1.46 15.64 9.71
C ASP A 58 -2.33 14.42 9.37
N SER A 59 -3.64 14.61 9.24
CA SER A 59 -4.58 13.55 8.83
C SER A 59 -4.31 13.04 7.41
N GLU A 60 -4.02 13.93 6.46
CA GLU A 60 -3.68 13.56 5.08
C GLU A 60 -2.34 12.84 5.00
N ARG A 61 -1.37 13.19 5.85
CA ARG A 61 -0.10 12.47 5.97
C ARG A 61 -0.31 11.04 6.45
N THR A 62 -1.17 10.83 7.45
CA THR A 62 -1.51 9.49 7.96
C THR A 62 -2.21 8.65 6.90
N ILE A 63 -3.21 9.20 6.21
CA ILE A 63 -3.93 8.50 5.13
C ILE A 63 -2.97 8.10 4.01
N ARG A 64 -2.09 9.02 3.59
CA ARG A 64 -1.09 8.75 2.55
C ARG A 64 -0.14 7.63 2.94
N ALA A 65 0.40 7.68 4.16
CA ALA A 65 1.29 6.64 4.67
C ALA A 65 0.61 5.27 4.69
N ASN A 66 -0.67 5.21 5.06
CA ASN A 66 -1.46 3.98 5.05
C ASN A 66 -1.68 3.43 3.62
N ILE A 67 -2.03 4.31 2.67
CA ILE A 67 -2.20 3.92 1.26
C ILE A 67 -0.88 3.43 0.67
N GLN A 68 0.22 4.14 0.91
CA GLN A 68 1.55 3.77 0.46
C GLN A 68 1.95 2.37 0.97
N ARG A 69 1.78 2.09 2.27
CA ARG A 69 2.08 0.76 2.83
C ARG A 69 1.18 -0.33 2.26
N GLY A 70 -0.12 -0.07 2.13
CA GLY A 70 -1.06 -1.02 1.55
C GLY A 70 -0.68 -1.40 0.11
N MET A 71 -0.25 -0.42 -0.69
CA MET A 71 0.25 -0.67 -2.05
C MET A 71 1.60 -1.40 -2.04
N ALA A 72 2.53 -1.01 -1.18
CA ALA A 72 3.83 -1.68 -1.04
C ALA A 72 3.68 -3.18 -0.74
N LEU A 73 2.82 -3.54 0.23
CA LEU A 73 2.55 -4.93 0.59
C LEU A 73 1.93 -5.73 -0.56
N ARG A 74 1.02 -5.12 -1.34
CA ARG A 74 0.42 -5.79 -2.51
C ARG A 74 1.46 -6.03 -3.60
N ILE A 75 2.30 -5.03 -3.90
CA ILE A 75 3.39 -5.16 -4.89
C ILE A 75 4.37 -6.23 -4.44
N GLN A 76 4.71 -6.27 -3.15
CA GLN A 76 5.63 -7.24 -2.58
C GLN A 76 5.11 -8.68 -2.70
N ARG A 77 3.82 -8.92 -2.37
CA ARG A 77 3.19 -10.23 -2.56
C ARG A 77 3.22 -10.67 -4.03
N LEU A 78 2.84 -9.78 -4.95
CA LEU A 78 2.87 -10.06 -6.38
C LEU A 78 4.28 -10.37 -6.88
N ASN A 79 5.29 -9.65 -6.40
CA ASN A 79 6.68 -9.88 -6.74
C ASN A 79 7.16 -11.25 -6.23
N GLN A 80 6.81 -11.61 -5.00
CA GLN A 80 7.11 -12.93 -4.42
C GLN A 80 6.46 -14.05 -5.24
N ASP A 81 5.18 -13.92 -5.57
CA ASP A 81 4.46 -14.91 -6.39
C ASP A 81 5.10 -15.06 -7.78
N PHE A 82 5.53 -13.93 -8.38
CA PHE A 82 6.17 -13.94 -9.69
C PHE A 82 7.53 -14.64 -9.64
N ARG A 83 8.38 -14.30 -8.67
CA ARG A 83 9.68 -14.94 -8.46
C ARG A 83 9.54 -16.43 -8.19
N ARG A 84 8.55 -16.85 -7.39
CA ARG A 84 8.26 -18.27 -7.15
C ARG A 84 7.91 -18.98 -8.45
N SER A 85 7.00 -18.40 -9.25
CA SER A 85 6.59 -18.98 -10.53
C SER A 85 7.74 -19.05 -11.56
N GLN A 86 8.66 -18.08 -11.56
CA GLN A 86 9.86 -18.09 -12.41
C GLN A 86 10.88 -19.11 -11.94
N GLY A 87 11.09 -19.21 -10.63
CA GLY A 87 11.95 -20.22 -10.02
C GLY A 87 11.48 -21.63 -10.37
N GLU A 88 10.19 -21.93 -10.16
CA GLU A 88 9.58 -23.21 -10.50
C GLU A 88 9.71 -23.56 -12.00
N TYR A 89 9.56 -22.58 -12.88
CA TYR A 89 9.76 -22.77 -14.32
C TYR A 89 11.22 -23.12 -14.65
N LEU A 90 12.17 -22.38 -14.09
CA LEU A 90 13.60 -22.57 -14.31
C LEU A 90 14.07 -23.95 -13.83
N SER A 91 13.60 -24.44 -12.67
CA SER A 91 13.93 -25.78 -12.19
C SER A 91 13.42 -26.87 -13.14
N ARG A 92 12.21 -26.70 -13.66
CA ARG A 92 11.61 -27.66 -14.60
C ARG A 92 12.34 -27.66 -15.93
N LEU A 93 12.69 -26.49 -16.45
CA LEU A 93 13.47 -26.33 -17.67
C LEU A 93 14.86 -26.98 -17.54
N LYS A 94 15.54 -26.76 -16.41
CA LYS A 94 16.84 -27.39 -16.11
C LYS A 94 16.71 -28.91 -15.99
N ARG A 95 15.70 -29.42 -15.28
CA ARG A 95 15.45 -30.87 -15.15
C ARG A 95 15.18 -31.55 -16.49
N GLN A 96 14.56 -30.83 -17.42
CA GLN A 96 14.34 -31.28 -18.80
C GLN A 96 15.64 -31.29 -19.62
N LYS A 97 16.50 -30.27 -19.48
CA LYS A 97 17.77 -30.15 -20.23
C LYS A 97 18.91 -31.02 -19.68
N GLU A 98 19.03 -31.18 -18.36
CA GLU A 98 20.18 -31.85 -17.71
C GLU A 98 19.89 -33.29 -17.23
N GLY A 99 18.63 -33.73 -17.23
CA GLY A 99 18.24 -35.07 -16.79
C GLY A 99 18.34 -35.27 -15.27
N ALA A 100 17.17 -35.20 -14.61
CA ALA A 100 16.79 -35.75 -13.29
C ALA A 100 17.69 -35.67 -12.03
N ASN A 101 18.95 -35.22 -12.07
CA ASN A 101 19.90 -35.43 -10.96
C ASN A 101 20.31 -34.17 -10.19
N ASP A 102 19.73 -32.99 -10.44
CA ASP A 102 20.09 -31.78 -9.68
C ASP A 102 19.12 -31.51 -8.52
N ALA A 103 19.49 -32.00 -7.33
CA ALA A 103 18.76 -31.83 -6.07
C ALA A 103 18.83 -30.40 -5.48
N THR A 104 19.55 -29.50 -6.15
CA THR A 104 19.96 -28.19 -5.61
C THR A 104 18.80 -27.19 -5.46
N PHE A 105 17.65 -27.42 -6.09
CA PHE A 105 16.49 -26.50 -6.02
C PHE A 105 15.27 -27.05 -5.24
N ASP A 106 15.31 -28.27 -4.71
CA ASP A 106 14.18 -28.87 -3.97
C ASP A 106 13.76 -28.01 -2.74
N PHE A 107 14.69 -27.20 -2.23
CA PHE A 107 14.44 -26.22 -1.16
C PHE A 107 13.45 -25.09 -1.52
N LEU A 108 13.38 -24.69 -2.80
CA LEU A 108 12.43 -23.66 -3.27
C LEU A 108 11.08 -24.25 -3.68
N SER A 109 11.04 -25.54 -4.02
CA SER A 109 9.81 -26.36 -4.13
C SER A 109 9.18 -26.63 -2.76
N GLY A 110 10.00 -26.69 -1.71
CA GLY A 110 9.65 -26.70 -0.29
C GLY A 110 8.99 -25.41 0.25
N GLY A 111 8.26 -24.69 -0.61
CA GLY A 111 7.44 -23.53 -0.24
C GLY A 111 6.17 -23.88 0.57
N GLN A 112 6.08 -25.09 1.15
CA GLN A 112 5.13 -25.41 2.21
C GLN A 112 5.76 -25.30 3.59
N ALA A 113 7.02 -25.74 3.79
CA ALA A 113 7.69 -25.58 5.08
C ALA A 113 8.09 -24.12 5.36
N ALA A 114 8.49 -23.36 4.33
CA ALA A 114 8.81 -21.94 4.48
C ALA A 114 7.58 -21.03 4.62
N VAL A 115 6.40 -21.47 4.15
CA VAL A 115 5.14 -20.73 4.31
C VAL A 115 4.50 -21.05 5.66
N ASP A 116 4.63 -22.27 6.17
CA ASP A 116 4.17 -22.61 7.53
C ASP A 116 5.04 -21.93 8.60
N TYR A 117 6.36 -21.80 8.36
CA TYR A 117 7.25 -21.08 9.29
C TYR A 117 7.17 -19.55 9.19
N ALA A 118 6.77 -18.99 8.04
CA ALA A 118 6.56 -17.55 7.88
C ALA A 118 5.20 -17.05 8.41
N VAL A 119 4.29 -17.98 8.75
CA VAL A 119 2.98 -17.67 9.34
C VAL A 119 2.99 -17.88 10.87
N GLN A 120 4.02 -18.54 11.42
CA GLN A 120 4.08 -18.89 12.84
C GLN A 120 5.04 -18.02 13.68
N ASP A 121 5.93 -17.23 13.06
CA ASP A 121 6.77 -16.27 13.77
C ASP A 121 6.30 -14.84 13.53
N ASP A 122 5.72 -14.24 14.57
CA ASP A 122 5.09 -12.91 14.66
C ASP A 122 6.10 -11.75 14.60
N SER A 123 7.29 -12.01 14.07
CA SER A 123 8.31 -11.00 13.78
C SER A 123 8.47 -10.90 12.28
N GLY A 124 7.94 -9.82 11.68
CA GLY A 124 8.00 -9.50 10.25
C GLY A 124 9.42 -9.21 9.72
N GLY A 125 10.39 -10.06 10.03
CA GLY A 125 11.75 -10.06 9.52
C GLY A 125 11.89 -11.09 8.40
N PHE A 126 12.30 -10.61 7.23
CA PHE A 126 12.63 -11.46 6.08
C PHE A 126 13.87 -12.30 6.38
N ASN A 127 13.81 -13.59 6.07
CA ASN A 127 14.87 -14.54 6.41
C ASN A 127 16.09 -14.34 5.49
N GLU A 128 17.26 -14.12 6.08
CA GLU A 128 18.60 -14.03 5.45
C GLU A 128 18.84 -15.18 4.44
N GLN A 129 18.26 -16.34 4.74
CA GLN A 129 18.30 -17.56 3.93
C GLN A 129 17.66 -17.38 2.55
N GLN A 130 16.65 -16.52 2.41
CA GLN A 130 15.98 -16.25 1.14
C GLN A 130 16.81 -15.34 0.22
N ILE A 131 17.71 -14.53 0.79
CA ILE A 131 18.68 -13.70 0.07
C ILE A 131 19.87 -14.56 -0.35
N GLN A 132 20.35 -15.45 0.52
CA GLN A 132 21.42 -16.39 0.21
C GLN A 132 21.04 -17.33 -0.95
N ALA A 133 19.81 -17.84 -0.97
CA ALA A 133 19.31 -18.69 -2.05
C ALA A 133 19.32 -18.01 -3.44
N VAL A 134 19.25 -16.66 -3.49
CA VAL A 134 19.39 -15.91 -4.75
C VAL A 134 20.85 -15.82 -5.20
N ALA A 135 21.77 -15.65 -4.24
CA ALA A 135 23.21 -15.67 -4.53
C ALA A 135 23.69 -17.08 -4.96
N ASP A 136 23.09 -18.13 -4.43
CA ASP A 136 23.41 -19.50 -4.85
C ASP A 136 22.92 -19.80 -6.28
N ILE A 137 21.84 -19.15 -6.73
CA ILE A 137 21.40 -19.18 -8.15
C ILE A 137 22.46 -18.53 -9.05
N GLU A 138 23.10 -17.45 -8.60
CA GLU A 138 24.18 -16.75 -9.35
C GLU A 138 25.38 -17.67 -9.61
N ALA A 139 25.77 -18.48 -8.61
CA ALA A 139 26.89 -19.41 -8.73
C ALA A 139 26.62 -20.59 -9.66
N LEU A 140 25.35 -21.01 -9.82
CA LEU A 140 24.95 -22.20 -10.58
C LEU A 140 24.62 -21.93 -12.06
N VAL A 141 24.53 -20.66 -12.49
CA VAL A 141 24.05 -20.26 -13.84
C VAL A 141 25.18 -19.80 -14.78
N VAL A 142 26.43 -19.80 -14.33
CA VAL A 142 27.57 -19.28 -15.12
C VAL A 142 27.92 -20.14 -16.34
N GLU A 143 27.50 -21.40 -16.42
CA GLU A 143 27.88 -22.28 -17.54
C GLU A 143 26.66 -22.82 -18.31
N ARG A 144 26.39 -22.21 -19.48
CA ARG A 144 25.99 -22.84 -20.76
C ARG A 144 24.60 -22.54 -21.39
N ASP A 145 23.69 -21.76 -20.80
CA ASP A 145 22.37 -21.53 -21.43
C ASP A 145 21.86 -20.07 -21.39
N GLU A 146 21.58 -19.48 -22.56
CA GLU A 146 21.21 -18.06 -22.72
C GLU A 146 19.82 -17.75 -22.16
N GLU A 147 18.87 -18.69 -22.28
CA GLU A 147 17.49 -18.55 -21.80
C GLU A 147 17.42 -18.51 -20.27
N ILE A 148 18.12 -19.44 -19.62
CA ILE A 148 18.20 -19.54 -18.15
C ILE A 148 18.82 -18.27 -17.58
N ARG A 149 19.87 -17.75 -18.24
CA ARG A 149 20.54 -16.49 -17.86
C ARG A 149 19.56 -15.32 -17.83
N LYS A 150 18.73 -15.15 -18.87
CA LYS A 150 17.76 -14.04 -18.96
C LYS A 150 16.70 -14.10 -17.87
N ILE A 151 16.23 -15.29 -17.52
CA ILE A 151 15.25 -15.47 -16.44
C ILE A 151 15.89 -15.19 -15.09
N ALA A 152 17.12 -15.68 -14.86
CA ALA A 152 17.88 -15.40 -13.65
C ALA A 152 18.12 -13.89 -13.46
N GLU A 153 18.49 -13.17 -14.53
CA GLU A 153 18.61 -11.69 -14.52
C GLU A 153 17.29 -11.01 -14.12
N SER A 154 16.15 -11.49 -14.62
CA SER A 154 14.85 -10.95 -14.23
C SER A 154 14.53 -11.18 -12.74
N ILE A 155 14.89 -12.35 -12.20
CA ILE A 155 14.71 -12.66 -10.77
C ILE A 155 15.62 -11.78 -9.91
N GLN A 156 16.85 -11.52 -10.36
CA GLN A 156 17.80 -10.61 -9.72
C GLN A 156 17.25 -9.18 -9.67
N GLU A 157 16.73 -8.68 -10.78
CA GLU A 157 16.13 -7.34 -10.83
C GLU A 157 14.94 -7.23 -9.87
N LEU A 158 14.08 -8.24 -9.83
CA LEU A 158 12.95 -8.32 -8.92
C LEU A 158 13.36 -8.40 -7.44
N SER A 159 14.50 -9.04 -7.13
CA SER A 159 15.10 -9.06 -5.79
C SER A 159 15.53 -7.65 -5.36
N THR A 160 16.11 -6.87 -6.28
CA THR A 160 16.46 -5.47 -6.02
C THR A 160 15.22 -4.63 -5.73
N ILE A 161 14.17 -4.73 -6.56
CA ILE A 161 12.88 -4.05 -6.32
C ILE A 161 12.30 -4.44 -4.97
N PHE A 162 12.38 -5.72 -4.60
CA PHE A 162 11.91 -6.23 -3.31
C PHE A 162 12.63 -5.57 -2.13
N LYS A 163 13.97 -5.49 -2.16
CA LYS A 163 14.76 -4.83 -1.11
C LYS A 163 14.41 -3.36 -0.98
N GLU A 164 14.24 -2.67 -2.10
CA GLU A 164 13.84 -1.25 -2.12
C GLU A 164 12.43 -1.03 -1.54
N LEU A 165 11.50 -1.95 -1.78
CA LEU A 165 10.15 -1.90 -1.21
C LEU A 165 10.12 -2.31 0.27
N ALA A 166 10.99 -3.21 0.71
CA ALA A 166 11.09 -3.63 2.11
C ALA A 166 11.45 -2.44 3.02
N VAL A 167 12.37 -1.57 2.58
CA VAL A 167 12.72 -0.33 3.32
C VAL A 167 11.48 0.57 3.52
N LEU A 168 10.57 0.65 2.54
CA LEU A 168 9.34 1.44 2.64
C LEU A 168 8.30 0.84 3.62
N VAL A 169 8.45 -0.43 4.01
CA VAL A 169 7.50 -1.18 4.84
C VAL A 169 8.01 -1.42 6.27
N ILE A 170 9.33 -1.51 6.46
CA ILE A 170 10.00 -1.83 7.74
C ILE A 170 9.96 -0.66 8.74
N ASP A 171 9.86 0.59 8.27
CA ASP A 171 10.00 1.80 9.11
C ASP A 171 8.86 2.04 10.12
N GLN A 172 7.85 1.16 10.20
CA GLN A 172 6.92 1.07 11.32
C GLN A 172 6.87 -0.38 11.75
N GLY A 173 6.91 -0.65 13.07
CA GLY A 173 6.87 -1.98 13.65
C GLY A 173 5.70 -2.87 13.21
N THR A 174 5.61 -4.05 13.83
CA THR A 174 4.68 -5.15 13.53
C THR A 174 3.26 -4.68 13.17
N ILE A 175 2.59 -5.44 12.30
CA ILE A 175 1.25 -5.12 11.76
C ILE A 175 0.22 -4.82 12.87
N LEU A 176 0.39 -5.38 14.08
CA LEU A 176 -0.49 -5.17 15.23
C LEU A 176 -0.41 -3.75 15.83
N ASP A 177 0.79 -3.17 15.97
CA ASP A 177 0.98 -1.82 16.55
C ASP A 177 0.22 -0.73 15.76
N ARG A 178 -0.17 -1.06 14.51
CA ARG A 178 -0.80 -0.17 13.53
C ARG A 178 -2.32 -0.12 13.65
N ILE A 179 -2.96 -1.21 14.09
CA ILE A 179 -4.39 -1.19 14.42
C ILE A 179 -4.56 -0.36 15.69
N ASP A 180 -3.72 -0.61 16.69
CA ASP A 180 -3.75 0.11 17.96
C ASP A 180 -3.48 1.60 17.77
N PHE A 181 -2.48 1.99 16.95
CA PHE A 181 -2.22 3.41 16.68
C PHE A 181 -3.37 4.14 15.96
N ASN A 182 -3.95 3.54 14.91
CA ASN A 182 -5.07 4.18 14.20
C ASN A 182 -6.34 4.17 15.06
N MET A 183 -6.55 3.13 15.87
CA MET A 183 -7.68 3.04 16.80
C MET A 183 -7.54 4.06 17.93
N GLU A 184 -6.32 4.27 18.45
CA GLU A 184 -6.00 5.28 19.46
C GLU A 184 -6.24 6.69 18.92
N GLN A 185 -5.83 6.99 17.68
CA GLN A 185 -6.14 8.29 17.04
C GLN A 185 -7.65 8.50 16.89
N VAL A 186 -8.40 7.49 16.44
CA VAL A 186 -9.86 7.58 16.32
C VAL A 186 -10.50 7.78 17.70
N ALA A 187 -10.02 7.08 18.72
CA ALA A 187 -10.47 7.24 20.10
C ALA A 187 -10.19 8.66 20.61
N GLU A 188 -8.99 9.20 20.38
CA GLU A 188 -8.59 10.54 20.78
C GLU A 188 -9.43 11.62 20.07
N HIS A 189 -9.60 11.51 18.75
CA HIS A 189 -10.44 12.43 17.97
C HIS A 189 -11.90 12.39 18.40
N THR A 190 -12.44 11.21 18.68
CA THR A 190 -13.81 11.05 19.18
C THR A 190 -13.96 11.71 20.56
N ARG A 191 -12.97 11.50 21.45
CA ARG A 191 -12.96 12.13 22.78
C ARG A 191 -12.92 13.66 22.68
N LYS A 192 -12.07 14.23 21.81
CA LYS A 192 -12.04 15.68 21.54
C LYS A 192 -13.38 16.18 20.99
N GLY A 193 -13.99 15.43 20.06
CA GLY A 193 -15.30 15.75 19.51
C GLY A 193 -16.41 15.80 20.57
N VAL A 194 -16.41 14.87 21.52
CA VAL A 194 -17.36 14.87 22.66
C VAL A 194 -17.19 16.13 23.51
N ILE A 195 -15.95 16.51 23.82
CA ILE A 195 -15.67 17.73 24.61
C ILE A 195 -16.17 18.99 23.89
N GLU A 196 -15.96 19.09 22.58
CA GLU A 196 -16.44 20.24 21.80
C GLU A 196 -17.96 20.29 21.71
N ILE A 197 -18.65 19.15 21.62
CA ILE A 197 -20.12 19.08 21.68
C ILE A 197 -20.62 19.53 23.05
N GLU A 198 -19.99 19.09 24.13
CA GLU A 198 -20.37 19.49 25.49
C GLU A 198 -20.19 21.00 25.71
N LYS A 199 -19.07 21.57 25.26
CA LYS A 199 -18.85 23.03 25.27
C LYS A 199 -19.93 23.75 24.46
N ALA A 200 -20.25 23.28 23.26
CA ALA A 200 -21.29 23.87 22.41
C ALA A 200 -22.66 23.86 23.11
N GLU A 201 -23.02 22.78 23.81
CA GLU A 201 -24.24 22.70 24.61
C GLU A 201 -24.24 23.72 25.75
N GLN A 202 -23.13 23.87 26.47
CA GLN A 202 -22.99 24.87 27.54
C GLN A 202 -23.13 26.29 27.00
N TYR A 203 -22.50 26.61 25.87
CA TYR A 203 -22.67 27.89 25.20
C TYR A 203 -24.13 28.12 24.78
N GLN A 204 -24.80 27.10 24.24
CA GLN A 204 -26.20 27.20 23.84
C GLN A 204 -27.13 27.45 25.04
N LYS A 205 -26.90 26.78 26.18
CA LYS A 205 -27.64 27.00 27.43
C LYS A 205 -27.45 28.42 27.96
N ALA A 206 -26.22 28.93 27.95
CA ALA A 206 -25.91 30.29 28.40
C ALA A 206 -26.42 31.38 27.45
N ALA A 207 -26.56 31.09 26.15
CA ALA A 207 -27.07 32.03 25.16
C ALA A 207 -28.59 32.28 25.30
N ARG A 208 -29.39 31.29 25.71
CA ARG A 208 -30.86 31.41 25.84
C ARG A 208 -31.31 32.63 26.68
N PRO A 209 -30.84 32.82 27.94
CA PRO A 209 -31.25 33.99 28.73
C PRO A 209 -30.71 35.30 28.14
N ARG A 210 -29.52 35.29 27.54
CA ARG A 210 -28.92 36.48 26.91
C ARG A 210 -29.72 36.95 25.69
N ILE A 211 -30.20 36.02 24.86
CA ILE A 211 -31.07 36.33 23.72
C ILE A 211 -32.40 36.91 24.21
N CYS A 212 -33.01 36.35 25.25
CA CYS A 212 -34.24 36.90 25.83
C CYS A 212 -34.04 38.33 26.39
N ILE A 213 -32.95 38.57 27.11
CA ILE A 213 -32.64 39.91 27.64
C ILE A 213 -32.40 40.91 26.49
N ALA A 214 -31.65 40.52 25.46
CA ALA A 214 -31.43 41.36 24.28
C ALA A 214 -32.75 41.70 23.56
N LEU A 215 -33.66 40.73 23.40
CA LEU A 215 -35.00 40.95 22.84
C LEU A 215 -35.85 41.91 23.67
N LEU A 216 -35.83 41.77 25.00
CA LEU A 216 -36.56 42.67 25.89
C LEU A 216 -36.04 44.11 25.83
N LEU A 217 -34.71 44.30 25.78
CA LEU A 217 -34.11 45.63 25.61
C LEU A 217 -34.49 46.25 24.27
N PHE A 218 -34.48 45.45 23.20
CA PHE A 218 -34.89 45.89 21.87
C PHE A 218 -36.36 46.35 21.83
N LEU A 219 -37.28 45.58 22.43
CA LEU A 219 -38.70 45.94 22.51
C LEU A 219 -38.93 47.23 23.33
N ASN A 220 -38.21 47.40 24.44
CA ASN A 220 -38.29 48.63 25.24
C ASN A 220 -37.80 49.85 24.45
N ALA A 221 -36.70 49.71 23.71
CA ALA A 221 -36.20 50.79 22.86
C ALA A 221 -37.22 51.19 21.77
N LEU A 222 -37.87 50.22 21.13
CA LEU A 222 -38.92 50.49 20.15
C LEU A 222 -40.11 51.23 20.76
N MET A 223 -40.56 50.82 21.95
CA MET A 223 -41.64 51.52 22.66
C MET A 223 -41.28 52.96 23.01
N LEU A 224 -40.04 53.21 23.47
CA LEU A 224 -39.58 54.57 23.75
C LEU A 224 -39.56 55.44 22.49
N ILE A 225 -39.06 54.92 21.38
CA ILE A 225 -39.06 55.62 20.08
C ILE A 225 -40.50 55.99 19.69
N PHE A 226 -41.43 55.04 19.78
CA PHE A 226 -42.84 55.28 19.45
C PHE A 226 -43.46 56.36 20.36
N LEU A 227 -43.14 56.36 21.65
CA LEU A 227 -43.65 57.34 22.60
C LEU A 227 -43.12 58.75 22.34
N VAL A 228 -41.83 58.89 22.00
CA VAL A 228 -41.24 60.18 21.61
C VAL A 228 -41.86 60.69 20.31
N LEU A 229 -42.06 59.83 19.31
CA LEU A 229 -42.71 60.20 18.06
C LEU A 229 -44.14 60.67 18.29
N LYS A 230 -44.94 59.92 19.05
CA LYS A 230 -46.32 60.30 19.40
C LYS A 230 -46.38 61.59 20.23
N HIS A 231 -45.47 61.78 21.18
CA HIS A 231 -45.41 63.01 21.98
C HIS A 231 -45.06 64.23 21.11
N SER A 232 -44.14 64.07 20.16
CA SER A 232 -43.81 65.09 19.16
C SER A 232 -45.02 65.46 18.30
N GLU A 233 -45.80 64.48 17.84
CA GLU A 233 -47.04 64.73 17.09
C GLU A 233 -48.12 65.41 17.94
N SER A 234 -48.28 65.00 19.20
CA SER A 234 -49.23 65.63 20.12
C SER A 234 -48.84 67.06 20.50
N SER A 235 -47.55 67.37 20.55
CA SER A 235 -47.04 68.73 20.77
C SER A 235 -47.30 69.63 19.55
N LYS A 236 -47.17 69.08 18.33
CA LYS A 236 -47.50 69.80 17.09
C LYS A 236 -48.99 70.11 16.92
N LYS A 237 -49.90 69.26 17.46
CA LYS A 237 -51.35 69.50 17.43
C LYS A 237 -51.86 70.50 18.48
N LYS A 238 -51.03 70.89 19.47
CA LYS A 238 -51.38 71.85 20.54
C LYS A 238 -50.87 73.28 20.28
N LYS A 239 -50.16 73.51 19.18
CA LYS A 239 -49.87 74.85 18.64
C LYS A 239 -50.86 75.16 17.53
#